data_AF-X0PP73-F1
#
_entry.id   AF-X0PP73-F1
#
_cell.length_a   1.000
_cell.length_b   1.000
_cell.length_c   1.000
_cell.angle_alpha   90.00
_cell.angle_beta   90.00
_cell.angle_gamma   90.00
#
_symmetry.space_group_name_H-M   'P 1'
#
loop_
_entity.id
_entity.type
_entity.pdbx_description
1 polymer ?
#
loop_
_entity_poly.entity_id
_entity_poly.type
_entity_poly.pdbx_seq_one_letter_code
_entity_poly.pdbx_strand_id
1 'polypeptide(L)'
;MRTAVAELRDEDFAQPSGCTGWLVRDLVCHLIIDAQDVLVTLVTPADTEPTRDEVLTAGDYLSAYVLESTLHHLDLIAHLPGAAEPPAEGLARSRDMLEQIAGTAFPASFSDKDVLLVGTGRRSPTDAEKAELGELATKLPLVVG
;
A
#
# COMPACT_ATOMS: atom_id res chain seq x y z
N MET A 1 -7.90 7.59 -3.76
CA MET A 1 -8.72 6.37 -3.99
C MET A 1 -10.12 6.64 -4.54
N ARG A 2 -11.04 7.36 -3.86
CA ARG A 2 -12.41 7.60 -4.37
C ARG A 2 -12.47 8.10 -5.83
N THR A 3 -11.63 9.07 -6.19
CA THR A 3 -11.56 9.59 -7.57
C THR A 3 -11.18 8.50 -8.56
N ALA A 4 -10.13 7.72 -8.28
CA ALA A 4 -9.69 6.63 -9.15
C ALA A 4 -10.81 5.59 -9.37
N VAL A 5 -11.57 5.22 -8.33
CA VAL A 5 -12.70 4.29 -8.45
C VAL A 5 -13.85 4.90 -9.24
N ALA A 6 -14.15 6.18 -9.04
CA ALA A 6 -15.25 6.87 -9.72
C ALA A 6 -15.03 7.05 -11.24
N GLU A 7 -13.78 6.97 -11.68
CA GLU A 7 -13.38 7.10 -13.09
C GLU A 7 -13.29 5.75 -13.82
N LEU A 8 -13.48 4.63 -13.11
CA LEU A 8 -13.47 3.30 -13.73
C LEU A 8 -14.68 3.11 -14.64
N ARG A 9 -14.44 2.50 -15.81
CA ARG A 9 -15.49 2.01 -16.69
C ARG A 9 -15.85 0.57 -16.32
N ASP A 10 -17.01 0.11 -16.77
CA ASP A 10 -17.48 -1.25 -16.51
C ASP A 10 -16.48 -2.31 -16.98
N GLU A 11 -15.81 -2.09 -18.13
CA GLU A 11 -14.78 -3.01 -18.63
C GLU A 11 -13.52 -3.07 -17.76
N ASP A 12 -13.21 -2.00 -17.01
CA ASP A 12 -12.00 -1.92 -16.18
C ASP A 12 -12.12 -2.86 -14.96
N PHE A 13 -13.34 -3.12 -14.48
CA PHE A 13 -13.60 -4.04 -13.37
C PHE A 13 -13.21 -5.50 -13.65
N ALA A 14 -13.13 -5.89 -14.93
CA ALA A 14 -12.72 -7.23 -15.36
C ALA A 14 -11.21 -7.35 -15.60
N GLN A 15 -10.46 -6.24 -15.54
CA GLN A 15 -9.01 -6.26 -15.69
C GLN A 15 -8.32 -6.81 -14.43
N PRO A 16 -7.12 -7.38 -14.58
CA PRO A 16 -6.25 -7.65 -13.43
C PRO A 16 -5.98 -6.36 -12.64
N SER A 17 -5.87 -6.50 -11.32
CA SER A 17 -5.22 -5.50 -10.47
C SER A 17 -3.73 -5.84 -10.29
N GLY A 18 -3.00 -5.02 -9.55
CA GLY A 18 -1.64 -5.33 -9.08
C GLY A 18 -1.59 -6.43 -8.00
N CYS A 19 -2.72 -6.75 -7.36
CA CYS A 19 -2.82 -7.85 -6.41
C CYS A 19 -2.89 -9.19 -7.16
N THR A 20 -2.01 -10.13 -6.80
CA THR A 20 -1.87 -11.40 -7.54
C THR A 20 -3.18 -12.20 -7.52
N GLY A 21 -3.73 -12.48 -8.70
CA GLY A 21 -4.94 -13.26 -8.88
C GLY A 21 -6.25 -12.49 -8.65
N TRP A 22 -6.19 -11.19 -8.35
CA TRP A 22 -7.36 -10.36 -8.09
C TRP A 22 -7.64 -9.44 -9.27
N LEU A 23 -8.91 -9.34 -9.64
CA LEU A 23 -9.39 -8.33 -10.57
C LEU A 23 -9.60 -7.00 -9.87
N VAL A 24 -9.72 -5.93 -10.66
CA VAL A 24 -10.05 -4.59 -10.15
C VAL A 24 -11.30 -4.62 -9.27
N ARG A 25 -12.35 -5.34 -9.65
CA ARG A 25 -13.56 -5.48 -8.82
C ARG A 25 -13.30 -6.14 -7.46
N ASP A 26 -12.42 -7.13 -7.41
CA ASP A 26 -12.14 -7.86 -6.18
C ASP A 26 -11.41 -6.93 -5.20
N LEU A 27 -10.43 -6.18 -5.71
CA LEU A 27 -9.71 -5.17 -4.94
C LEU A 27 -10.62 -4.02 -4.49
N VAL A 28 -11.52 -3.53 -5.35
CA VAL A 28 -12.49 -2.50 -4.95
C VAL A 28 -13.42 -3.01 -3.84
N CYS A 29 -13.87 -4.27 -3.90
CA CYS A 29 -14.67 -4.87 -2.83
C CYS A 29 -13.90 -4.94 -1.51
N HIS A 30 -12.64 -5.38 -1.53
CA HIS A 30 -11.77 -5.40 -0.36
C HIS A 30 -11.61 -4.02 0.26
N LEU A 31 -11.25 -3.01 -0.53
CA LEU A 31 -11.08 -1.64 -0.05
C LEU A 31 -12.33 -1.05 0.61
N ILE A 32 -13.52 -1.41 0.13
CA ILE A 32 -14.79 -0.99 0.74
C ILE A 32 -14.98 -1.67 2.09
N ILE A 33 -14.69 -2.97 2.18
CA ILE A 33 -14.81 -3.75 3.42
C ILE A 33 -13.80 -3.24 4.44
N ASP A 34 -12.55 -3.02 4.07
CA ASP A 34 -11.51 -2.55 5.00
C ASP A 34 -11.86 -1.17 5.56
N ALA A 35 -12.37 -0.26 4.72
CA ALA A 35 -12.82 1.05 5.17
C ALA A 35 -13.97 0.95 6.20
N GLN A 36 -14.86 -0.03 6.04
CA GLN A 36 -15.93 -0.30 7.01
C GLN A 36 -15.35 -0.91 8.29
N ASP A 37 -14.44 -1.86 8.19
CA ASP A 37 -13.80 -2.51 9.33
C ASP A 37 -12.95 -1.54 10.15
N VAL A 38 -12.26 -0.60 9.51
CA VAL A 38 -11.57 0.51 10.19
C VAL A 38 -12.55 1.35 11.00
N LEU A 39 -13.70 1.73 10.41
CA LEU A 39 -14.71 2.50 11.12
C LEU A 39 -15.29 1.73 12.29
N VAL A 40 -15.64 0.46 12.10
CA VAL A 40 -16.13 -0.43 13.16
C VAL A 40 -15.11 -0.54 14.29
N THR A 41 -13.84 -0.77 13.96
CA THR A 41 -12.72 -0.89 14.90
C THR A 41 -12.58 0.36 15.78
N LEU A 42 -12.70 1.54 15.19
CA LEU A 42 -12.52 2.81 15.91
C LEU A 42 -13.70 3.19 16.82
N VAL A 43 -14.90 2.66 16.56
CA VAL A 43 -16.12 3.07 17.27
C VAL A 43 -16.79 1.97 18.09
N THR A 44 -16.29 0.73 17.99
CA THR A 44 -16.87 -0.44 18.67
C THR A 44 -15.90 -0.98 19.70
N PRO A 45 -16.15 -0.75 21.00
CA PRO A 45 -15.39 -1.40 22.05
C PRO A 45 -15.51 -2.93 21.95
N ALA A 46 -14.39 -3.64 22.18
CA ALA A 46 -14.37 -5.09 22.27
C ALA A 46 -14.50 -5.52 23.74
N ASP A 47 -15.43 -6.45 24.02
CA ASP A 47 -15.62 -7.04 25.36
C ASP A 47 -14.84 -8.36 25.54
N THR A 48 -14.25 -8.88 24.47
CA THR A 48 -13.48 -10.13 24.44
C THR A 48 -11.99 -9.88 24.68
N GLU A 49 -11.30 -10.86 25.27
CA GLU A 49 -9.84 -10.80 25.42
C GLU A 49 -9.12 -10.70 24.06
N PRO A 50 -8.01 -9.94 23.98
CA PRO A 50 -7.23 -9.81 22.75
C PRO A 50 -6.61 -11.15 22.36
N THR A 51 -6.55 -11.41 21.05
CA THR A 51 -5.96 -12.65 20.49
C THR A 51 -4.46 -12.56 20.28
N ARG A 52 -3.87 -11.38 20.43
CA ARG A 52 -2.45 -11.06 20.26
C ARG A 52 -2.00 -10.09 21.35
N ASP A 53 -0.78 -10.27 21.84
CA ASP A 53 -0.16 -9.38 22.83
C ASP A 53 0.50 -8.17 22.14
N GLU A 54 -0.31 -7.40 21.42
CA GLU A 54 0.13 -6.22 20.67
C GLU A 54 -0.78 -5.04 21.01
N VAL A 55 -0.19 -3.89 21.33
CA VAL A 55 -0.92 -2.67 21.70
C VAL A 55 -0.63 -1.58 20.68
N LEU A 56 -1.67 -1.17 19.95
CA LEU A 56 -1.62 -0.05 19.02
C LEU A 56 -2.43 1.11 19.56
N THR A 57 -1.93 2.33 19.40
CA THR A 57 -2.81 3.50 19.51
C THR A 57 -3.70 3.58 18.28
N ALA A 58 -4.81 4.34 18.36
CA ALA A 58 -5.63 4.63 17.19
C ALA A 58 -4.82 5.29 16.06
N GLY A 59 -3.81 6.10 16.42
CA GLY A 59 -2.89 6.71 15.45
C GLY A 59 -1.99 5.69 14.75
N ASP A 60 -1.49 4.69 15.47
CA ASP A 60 -0.67 3.62 14.87
C ASP A 60 -1.49 2.75 13.93
N TYR A 61 -2.71 2.39 14.34
CA TYR A 61 -3.66 1.65 13.51
C TYR A 61 -4.00 2.41 12.21
N LEU A 62 -4.33 3.69 12.33
CA LEU A 62 -4.61 4.53 11.15
C LEU A 62 -3.37 4.73 10.28
N SER A 63 -2.17 4.76 10.85
CA SER A 63 -0.93 4.84 10.08
C SER A 63 -0.71 3.56 9.27
N ALA A 64 -0.96 2.38 9.86
CA ALA A 64 -0.95 1.12 9.12
C ALA A 64 -1.96 1.13 7.96
N TYR A 65 -3.18 1.63 8.19
CA TYR A 65 -4.18 1.77 7.14
C TYR A 65 -3.79 2.76 6.04
N VAL A 66 -3.07 3.84 6.35
CA VAL A 66 -2.50 4.75 5.32
C VAL A 66 -1.53 3.99 4.42
N LEU A 67 -0.64 3.16 4.99
CA LEU A 67 0.28 2.33 4.21
C LEU A 67 -0.47 1.35 3.30
N GLU A 68 -1.38 0.56 3.88
CA GLU A 68 -2.19 -0.43 3.19
C GLU A 68 -3.00 0.18 2.04
N SER A 69 -3.79 1.21 2.33
CA SER A 69 -4.63 1.87 1.32
C SER A 69 -3.82 2.58 0.23
N THR A 70 -2.62 3.09 0.54
CA THR A 70 -1.73 3.69 -0.46
C THR A 70 -1.18 2.62 -1.41
N LEU A 71 -0.70 1.50 -0.86
CA LEU A 71 -0.21 0.37 -1.66
C LEU A 71 -1.31 -0.22 -2.54
N HIS A 72 -2.51 -0.41 -1.98
CA HIS A 72 -3.63 -0.94 -2.74
C HIS A 72 -4.23 0.06 -3.73
N HIS A 73 -4.09 1.37 -3.53
CA HIS A 73 -4.37 2.33 -4.59
C HIS A 73 -3.35 2.17 -5.74
N LEU A 74 -2.05 1.96 -5.47
CA LEU A 74 -1.09 1.62 -6.53
C LEU A 74 -1.44 0.30 -7.26
N ASP A 75 -1.89 -0.71 -6.52
CA ASP A 75 -2.33 -1.99 -7.09
C ASP A 75 -3.58 -1.82 -7.96
N LEU A 76 -4.54 -0.98 -7.54
CA LEU A 76 -5.76 -0.69 -8.28
C LEU A 76 -5.46 -0.11 -9.66
N ILE A 77 -4.48 0.79 -9.76
CA ILE A 77 -4.17 1.51 -11.00
C ILE A 77 -3.06 0.86 -11.83
N ALA A 78 -2.52 -0.29 -11.40
CA ALA A 78 -1.35 -0.92 -12.01
C ALA A 78 -1.49 -1.18 -13.52
N HIS A 79 -2.72 -1.44 -13.98
CA HIS A 79 -3.05 -1.73 -15.38
C HIS A 79 -3.99 -0.70 -16.02
N LEU A 80 -4.15 0.47 -15.39
CA LEU A 80 -5.09 1.53 -15.80
C LEU A 80 -4.32 2.84 -16.04
N PRO A 81 -3.63 2.98 -17.18
CA PRO A 81 -2.86 4.17 -17.47
C PRO A 81 -3.75 5.41 -17.52
N GLY A 82 -3.36 6.47 -16.81
CA GLY A 82 -4.11 7.73 -16.74
C GLY A 82 -5.11 7.82 -15.58
N ALA A 83 -5.30 6.74 -14.80
CA ALA A 83 -6.09 6.80 -13.57
C ALA A 83 -5.41 7.72 -12.52
N ALA A 84 -6.23 8.35 -11.67
CA ALA A 84 -5.73 9.23 -10.62
C ALA A 84 -4.77 8.49 -9.65
N GLU A 85 -3.59 9.07 -9.44
CA GLU A 85 -2.56 8.55 -8.52
C GLU A 85 -2.98 8.68 -7.04
N PRO A 86 -2.33 7.93 -6.11
CA PRO A 86 -2.48 8.18 -4.68
C PRO A 86 -2.05 9.60 -4.29
N PRO A 87 -2.65 10.21 -3.25
CA PRO A 87 -2.21 11.51 -2.76
C PRO A 87 -0.73 11.50 -2.38
N ALA A 88 -0.01 12.57 -2.70
CA ALA A 88 1.44 12.69 -2.43
C ALA A 88 1.77 12.52 -0.94
N GLU A 89 0.91 13.00 -0.03
CA GLU A 89 1.07 12.82 1.41
C GLU A 89 0.99 11.35 1.86
N GLY A 90 0.14 10.54 1.20
CA GLY A 90 0.03 9.11 1.47
C GLY A 90 1.27 8.36 1.00
N LEU A 91 1.79 8.72 -0.19
CA LEU A 91 3.04 8.18 -0.70
C LEU A 91 4.23 8.50 0.23
N ALA A 92 4.39 9.77 0.61
CA ALA A 92 5.45 10.21 1.51
C ALA A 92 5.38 9.51 2.87
N ARG A 93 4.19 9.46 3.49
CA ARG A 93 4.02 8.79 4.79
C ARG A 93 4.28 7.29 4.71
N SER A 94 3.85 6.65 3.62
CA SER A 94 4.09 5.22 3.40
C SER A 94 5.58 4.93 3.18
N ARG A 95 6.32 5.82 2.50
CA ARG A 95 7.78 5.74 2.39
C ARG A 95 8.43 5.79 3.78
N ASP A 96 8.07 6.78 4.61
CA ASP A 96 8.64 6.92 5.95
C ASP A 96 8.46 5.61 6.75
N MET A 97 7.26 5.02 6.69
CA MET A 97 6.97 3.75 7.35
C MET A 97 7.79 2.58 6.78
N LEU A 98 7.95 2.52 5.45
CA LEU A 98 8.74 1.46 4.82
C LEU A 98 10.23 1.57 5.15
N GLU A 99 10.77 2.79 5.24
CA GLU A 99 12.14 3.06 5.69
C GLU A 99 12.35 2.69 7.16
N GLN A 100 11.35 2.93 8.02
CA GLN A 100 11.36 2.47 9.41
C GLN A 100 11.39 0.94 9.50
N ILE A 101 10.59 0.23 8.70
CA ILE A 101 10.58 -1.24 8.63
C ILE A 101 11.93 -1.77 8.09
N ALA A 102 12.50 -1.12 7.08
CA ALA A 102 13.79 -1.47 6.51
C ALA A 102 14.97 -1.25 7.49
N GLY A 103 14.77 -0.34 8.45
CA GLY A 103 15.80 0.17 9.37
C GLY A 103 16.83 1.07 8.68
N THR A 104 16.54 1.58 7.48
CA THR A 104 17.41 2.46 6.70
C THR A 104 16.60 3.22 5.67
N ALA A 105 17.05 4.43 5.33
CA ALA A 105 16.48 5.21 4.23
C ALA A 105 16.76 4.56 2.87
N PHE A 106 15.82 4.73 1.92
CA PHE A 106 16.08 4.46 0.51
C PHE A 106 16.87 5.64 -0.11
N PRO A 107 17.58 5.43 -1.24
CA PRO A 107 18.31 6.50 -1.89
C PRO A 107 17.40 7.68 -2.28
N ALA A 108 17.93 8.91 -2.16
CA ALA A 108 17.17 10.14 -2.43
C ALA A 108 16.78 10.32 -3.91
N SER A 109 17.39 9.55 -4.82
CA SER A 109 17.03 9.50 -6.24
C SER A 109 15.68 8.83 -6.49
N PHE A 110 15.22 7.96 -5.58
CA PHE A 110 13.94 7.28 -5.70
C PHE A 110 12.81 8.22 -5.33
N SER A 111 11.79 8.29 -6.20
CA SER A 111 10.51 8.88 -5.83
C SER A 111 9.83 8.04 -4.73
N ASP A 112 8.92 8.64 -3.96
CA ASP A 112 8.17 7.90 -2.94
C ASP A 112 7.41 6.71 -3.54
N LYS A 113 6.85 6.89 -4.74
CA LYS A 113 6.21 5.82 -5.51
C LYS A 113 7.19 4.70 -5.87
N ASP A 114 8.40 5.02 -6.31
CA ASP A 114 9.41 4.01 -6.62
C ASP A 114 9.86 3.23 -5.38
N VAL A 115 10.02 3.91 -4.25
CA VAL A 115 10.31 3.25 -2.96
C VAL A 115 9.23 2.23 -2.62
N LEU A 116 7.95 2.60 -2.74
CA LEU A 116 6.86 1.67 -2.45
C LEU A 116 6.80 0.50 -3.45
N LEU A 117 6.93 0.79 -4.75
CA LEU A 117 6.83 -0.24 -5.78
C LEU A 117 7.99 -1.24 -5.72
N VAL A 118 9.23 -0.77 -5.59
CA VAL A 118 10.42 -1.62 -5.51
C VAL A 118 10.55 -2.27 -4.14
N GLY A 119 10.37 -1.48 -3.08
CA GLY A 119 10.53 -1.93 -1.71
C GLY A 119 9.58 -3.05 -1.32
N THR A 120 8.38 -3.09 -1.90
CA THR A 120 7.37 -4.13 -1.65
C THR A 120 7.28 -5.19 -2.76
N GLY A 121 8.14 -5.13 -3.77
CA GLY A 121 8.20 -6.14 -4.84
C GLY A 121 7.12 -6.02 -5.92
N ARG A 122 6.29 -4.98 -5.89
CA ARG A 122 5.30 -4.66 -6.94
C ARG A 122 5.96 -4.31 -8.28
N ARG A 123 7.22 -3.87 -8.25
CA ARG A 123 8.08 -3.64 -9.42
C ARG A 123 9.48 -4.17 -9.16
N SER A 124 10.10 -4.82 -10.15
CA SER A 124 11.53 -5.14 -10.09
C SER A 124 12.39 -3.87 -10.24
N PRO A 125 13.46 -3.69 -9.45
CA PRO A 125 14.39 -2.60 -9.66
C PRO A 125 15.14 -2.76 -10.99
N THR A 126 15.47 -1.65 -11.63
CA THR A 126 16.43 -1.61 -12.73
C THR A 126 17.86 -1.91 -12.24
N ASP A 127 18.79 -2.19 -13.14
CA ASP A 127 20.20 -2.44 -12.76
C ASP A 127 20.84 -1.24 -12.06
N ALA A 128 20.50 -0.02 -12.49
CA ALA A 128 20.97 1.22 -11.86
C ALA A 128 20.40 1.39 -10.44
N GLU A 129 19.09 1.21 -10.28
CA GLU A 129 18.42 1.23 -8.98
C GLU A 129 18.98 0.15 -8.05
N LYS A 130 19.20 -1.07 -8.56
CA LYS A 130 19.78 -2.18 -7.79
C LYS A 130 21.20 -1.86 -7.32
N ALA A 131 22.02 -1.24 -8.18
CA ALA A 131 23.36 -0.80 -7.81
C ALA A 131 23.32 0.29 -6.73
N GLU A 132 22.37 1.23 -6.82
CA GLU A 132 22.22 2.32 -5.85
C GLU A 132 21.69 1.83 -4.49
N LEU A 133 20.78 0.84 -4.49
CA LEU A 133 20.25 0.21 -3.27
C LEU A 133 21.34 -0.52 -2.47
N GLY A 134 22.38 -1.04 -3.12
CA GLY A 134 23.47 -1.76 -2.45
C GLY A 134 22.96 -2.91 -1.56
N GLU A 135 23.39 -2.93 -0.30
CA GLU A 135 23.00 -3.97 0.68
C GLU A 135 21.48 -4.01 0.93
N LEU A 136 20.77 -2.87 0.81
CA LEU A 136 19.33 -2.82 1.01
C LEU A 136 18.60 -3.74 0.00
N ALA A 137 19.13 -3.89 -1.21
CA ALA A 137 18.54 -4.76 -2.24
C ALA A 137 18.40 -6.22 -1.78
N THR A 138 19.22 -6.68 -0.82
CA THR A 138 19.16 -8.06 -0.28
C THR A 138 18.01 -8.26 0.71
N LYS A 139 17.44 -7.18 1.24
CA LYS A 139 16.29 -7.20 2.17
C LYS A 139 14.95 -7.09 1.45
N LEU A 140 14.96 -6.82 0.14
CA LEU A 140 13.74 -6.61 -0.64
C LEU A 140 13.27 -7.94 -1.28
N PRO A 141 11.95 -8.14 -1.42
CA PRO A 141 10.87 -7.25 -0.98
C PRO A 141 10.65 -7.30 0.53
N LEU A 142 10.29 -6.16 1.11
CA LEU A 142 9.79 -6.08 2.48
C LEU A 142 8.37 -6.64 2.50
N VAL A 143 8.13 -7.62 3.37
CA VAL A 143 6.81 -8.21 3.56
C VAL A 143 5.99 -7.27 4.43
N VAL A 144 5.05 -6.58 3.80
CA VAL A 144 4.09 -5.66 4.43
C VAL A 144 2.72 -6.01 3.88
N GLY A 145 1.81 -6.48 4.75
CA GLY A 145 0.43 -6.83 4.40
C GLY A 145 0.32 -7.90 3.31
#